data_AF-A0A5C6TGM2-F1
#
_entry.id   AF-A0A5C6TGM2-F1
#
_cell.length_a   1.000
_cell.length_b   1.000
_cell.length_c   1.000
_cell.angle_alpha   90.00
_cell.angle_beta   90.00
_cell.angle_gamma   90.00
#
_symmetry.space_group_name_H-M   'P 1'
#
loop_
_entity.id
_entity.type
_entity.pdbx_description
1 polymer ?
#
loop_
_entity_poly.entity_id
_entity_poly.type
_entity_poly.pdbx_seq_one_letter_code
_entity_poly.pdbx_strand_id
1 'polypeptide(L)'
;MYADISKPPTPLPSIKLEVLRPGLSLLWPLSRRGHGPGLIILSTTSEDPVAFYDGVPSSLVKWAEEGYAVVQIEAAAFEGKESGVVLREAIDALRQCDKCELDDKVGLDQGTALRQLGLMPEYLPFPYPVPNAAGGPGTKYEYRVPMAGIEAATKMRDRNGVPSNEMFNFKVGEVQNGSKTRKTEVLIENVENITTDSVV
;
A
#
# COMPACT_ATOMS: atom_id res chain seq x y z
N MET A 1 10.76 9.72 23.39
CA MET A 1 11.91 10.56 23.77
C MET A 1 11.80 11.84 22.96
N TYR A 2 11.58 12.99 23.59
CA TYR A 2 11.42 14.27 22.86
C TYR A 2 12.78 14.81 22.42
N ALA A 3 12.80 15.58 21.33
CA ALA A 3 14.02 16.25 20.87
C ALA A 3 14.49 17.27 21.91
N ASP A 4 15.80 17.31 22.18
CA ASP A 4 16.43 18.28 23.07
C ASP A 4 16.31 19.70 22.49
N ILE A 5 15.39 20.50 23.05
CA ILE A 5 15.09 21.86 22.58
C ILE A 5 16.21 22.88 22.83
N SER A 6 17.27 22.48 23.55
CA SER A 6 18.45 23.33 23.75
C SER A 6 19.37 23.35 22.53
N LYS A 7 19.20 22.41 21.60
CA LYS A 7 19.97 22.33 20.35
C LYS A 7 19.13 22.83 19.18
N PRO A 8 19.74 23.49 18.18
CA PRO A 8 19.03 23.83 16.96
C PRO A 8 18.50 22.53 16.31
N PRO A 9 17.32 22.56 15.68
CA PRO A 9 16.77 21.39 15.04
C PRO A 9 17.71 20.91 13.94
N THR A 10 17.80 19.59 13.74
CA THR A 10 18.54 19.00 12.63
C THR A 10 18.11 19.68 11.32
N PRO A 11 19.05 20.06 10.44
CA PRO A 11 18.74 20.60 9.14
C PRO A 11 17.79 19.68 8.38
N LEU A 12 16.94 20.26 7.53
CA LEU A 12 16.11 19.47 6.64
C LEU A 12 17.01 18.69 5.66
N PRO A 13 16.67 17.43 5.36
CA PRO A 13 17.33 16.70 4.29
C PRO A 13 17.23 17.46 2.96
N SER A 14 18.23 17.26 2.09
CA SER A 14 18.15 17.71 0.70
C SER A 14 17.36 16.69 -0.12
N ILE A 15 16.71 17.16 -1.19
CA ILE A 15 16.03 16.28 -2.14
C ILE A 15 17.05 15.33 -2.77
N LYS A 16 16.78 14.03 -2.64
CA LYS A 16 17.59 12.95 -3.20
C LYS A 16 16.66 12.01 -3.98
N LEU A 17 16.44 12.39 -5.24
CA LEU A 17 15.69 11.60 -6.21
C LEU A 17 16.66 10.69 -6.97
N GLU A 18 16.39 9.41 -6.93
CA GLU A 18 17.08 8.39 -7.71
C GLU A 18 16.15 7.90 -8.82
N VAL A 19 16.51 8.17 -10.07
CA VAL A 19 15.79 7.63 -11.23
C VAL A 19 16.37 6.25 -11.54
N LEU A 20 15.62 5.20 -11.22
CA LEU A 20 16.05 3.81 -11.37
C LEU A 20 16.01 3.40 -12.85
N ARG A 21 14.95 3.81 -13.56
CA ARG A 21 14.75 3.65 -15.01
C ARG A 21 13.53 4.50 -15.46
N PRO A 22 13.23 4.61 -16.78
CA PRO A 22 12.04 5.33 -17.23
C PRO A 22 10.77 4.90 -16.50
N GLY A 23 10.07 5.88 -15.92
CA GLY A 23 8.85 5.71 -15.15
C GLY A 23 9.01 5.13 -13.75
N LEU A 24 10.22 4.85 -13.26
CA LEU A 24 10.44 4.29 -11.92
C LEU A 24 11.52 5.08 -11.18
N SER A 25 11.16 5.69 -10.05
CA SER A 25 12.06 6.53 -9.27
C SER A 25 11.84 6.37 -7.76
N LEU A 26 12.90 6.55 -6.98
CA LEU A 26 12.88 6.53 -5.52
C LEU A 26 13.27 7.91 -4.97
N LEU A 27 12.45 8.46 -4.07
CA LEU A 27 12.76 9.66 -3.31
C LEU A 27 12.99 9.30 -1.84
N TRP A 28 14.09 9.79 -1.27
CA TRP A 28 14.40 9.62 0.14
C TRP A 28 13.48 10.46 1.04
N PRO A 29 13.28 10.06 2.31
CA PRO A 29 12.53 10.85 3.28
C PRO A 29 13.08 12.27 3.42
N LEU A 30 12.18 13.25 3.36
CA LEU A 30 12.49 14.68 3.53
C LEU A 30 12.14 15.21 4.93
N SER A 31 11.69 14.34 5.83
CA SER A 31 11.51 14.70 7.24
C SER A 31 12.87 14.80 7.95
N ARG A 32 12.94 15.55 9.06
CA ARG A 32 14.16 15.68 9.88
C ARG A 32 14.68 14.35 10.43
N ARG A 33 13.86 13.30 10.44
CA ARG A 33 14.27 11.95 10.81
C ARG A 33 15.25 11.37 9.77
N GLY A 34 15.11 11.72 8.50
CA GLY A 34 16.00 11.29 7.41
C GLY A 34 15.90 9.81 7.03
N HIS A 35 15.06 9.03 7.71
CA HIS A 35 14.71 7.65 7.40
C HIS A 35 13.21 7.43 7.68
N GLY A 36 12.64 6.37 7.13
CA GLY A 36 11.28 5.98 7.45
C GLY A 36 10.69 4.86 6.62
N PRO A 37 9.39 4.57 6.80
CA PRO A 37 8.74 3.44 6.13
C PRO A 37 8.71 3.62 4.62
N GLY A 38 8.68 2.50 3.90
CA GLY A 38 8.54 2.47 2.46
C GLY A 38 7.10 2.73 2.02
N LEU A 39 6.92 3.53 0.97
CA LEU A 39 5.66 3.78 0.30
C LEU A 39 5.83 3.64 -1.21
N ILE A 40 4.90 2.97 -1.87
CA ILE A 40 4.81 2.91 -3.32
C ILE A 40 3.58 3.71 -3.76
N ILE A 41 3.77 4.60 -4.72
CA ILE A 41 2.70 5.40 -5.33
C ILE A 41 2.63 5.16 -6.83
N LEU A 42 1.41 5.20 -7.37
CA LEU A 42 1.17 5.29 -8.80
C LEU A 42 0.92 6.75 -9.16
N SER A 43 1.63 7.24 -10.17
CA SER A 43 1.45 8.60 -10.68
C SER A 43 1.21 8.58 -12.19
N THR A 44 0.52 9.62 -12.68
CA THR A 44 0.58 9.96 -14.10
C THR A 44 1.98 10.49 -14.43
N THR A 45 2.35 10.44 -15.71
CA THR A 45 3.64 10.95 -16.18
C THR A 45 3.85 12.38 -15.68
N SER A 46 4.95 12.60 -14.95
CA SER A 46 5.35 13.92 -14.47
C SER A 46 6.53 14.43 -15.28
N GLU A 47 6.49 15.69 -15.71
CA GLU A 47 7.66 16.33 -16.33
C GLU A 47 8.78 16.54 -15.31
N ASP A 48 8.40 16.87 -14.07
CA ASP A 48 9.29 16.99 -12.93
C ASP A 48 8.67 16.30 -11.70
N PRO A 49 9.16 15.10 -11.32
CA PRO A 49 8.66 14.34 -10.18
C PRO A 49 8.83 15.05 -8.83
N VAL A 50 9.70 16.06 -8.74
CA VAL A 50 9.97 16.82 -7.50
C VAL A 50 9.50 18.28 -7.58
N ALA A 51 8.68 18.61 -8.57
CA ALA A 51 8.14 19.95 -8.72
C ALA A 51 7.14 20.34 -7.64
N PHE A 52 7.02 21.66 -7.49
CA PHE A 52 5.94 22.34 -6.80
C PHE A 52 5.13 23.10 -7.84
N TYR A 53 3.88 22.72 -8.02
CA TYR A 53 2.95 23.39 -8.95
C TYR A 53 2.05 24.31 -8.13
N ASP A 54 2.17 25.63 -8.32
CA ASP A 54 1.40 26.64 -7.58
C ASP A 54 1.44 26.48 -6.05
N GLY A 55 2.60 26.10 -5.51
CA GLY A 55 2.80 25.85 -4.08
C GLY A 55 2.30 24.49 -3.59
N VAL A 56 1.75 23.66 -4.48
CA VAL A 56 1.36 22.27 -4.19
C VAL A 56 2.52 21.34 -4.57
N PRO A 57 3.11 20.61 -3.61
CA PRO A 57 4.15 19.62 -3.94
C PRO A 57 3.56 18.48 -4.77
N SER A 58 4.39 17.86 -5.61
CA SER A 58 4.05 16.58 -6.22
C SER A 58 3.69 15.54 -5.14
N SER A 59 2.90 14.52 -5.49
CA SER A 59 2.57 13.44 -4.56
C SER A 59 3.82 12.76 -4.00
N LEU A 60 4.87 12.64 -4.81
CA LEU A 60 6.17 12.10 -4.41
C LEU A 60 6.81 12.91 -3.28
N VAL A 61 6.91 14.23 -3.46
CA VAL A 61 7.48 15.14 -2.45
C VAL A 61 6.59 15.19 -1.21
N LYS A 62 5.27 15.27 -1.39
CA LYS A 62 4.31 15.32 -0.28
C LYS A 62 4.50 14.17 0.71
N TRP A 63 4.62 12.94 0.21
CA TRP A 63 4.79 11.77 1.06
C TRP A 63 6.21 11.68 1.63
N ALA A 64 7.22 12.12 0.88
CA ALA A 64 8.58 12.18 1.39
C ALA A 64 8.73 13.20 2.53
N GLU A 65 8.04 14.34 2.48
CA GLU A 65 7.98 15.34 3.56
C GLU A 65 7.34 14.79 4.85
N GLU A 66 6.39 13.85 4.72
CA GLU A 66 5.81 13.10 5.84
C GLU A 66 6.74 12.00 6.39
N GLY A 67 7.93 11.84 5.79
CA GLY A 67 8.99 10.97 6.28
C GLY A 67 8.99 9.56 5.68
N TYR A 68 8.32 9.33 4.56
CA TYR A 68 8.37 8.07 3.82
C TYR A 68 9.55 8.03 2.85
N ALA A 69 10.11 6.84 2.63
CA ALA A 69 10.91 6.56 1.44
C ALA A 69 9.92 6.16 0.33
N VAL A 70 9.87 6.92 -0.76
CA VAL A 70 8.75 6.83 -1.71
C VAL A 70 9.25 6.36 -3.07
N VAL A 71 8.72 5.24 -3.56
CA VAL A 71 8.88 4.83 -4.96
C VAL A 71 7.67 5.28 -5.77
N GLN A 72 7.92 6.07 -6.80
CA GLN A 72 6.93 6.45 -7.80
C GLN A 72 7.01 5.52 -9.00
N ILE A 73 5.86 4.99 -9.42
CA ILE A 73 5.69 4.22 -10.64
C ILE A 73 4.76 4.99 -11.60
N GLU A 74 5.23 5.24 -12.80
CA GLU A 74 4.49 5.86 -13.90
C GLU A 74 4.17 4.86 -15.01
N ALA A 75 3.31 5.24 -15.96
CA ALA A 75 2.90 4.38 -17.08
C ALA A 75 4.09 3.81 -17.87
N ALA A 76 5.13 4.62 -18.11
CA ALA A 76 6.34 4.21 -18.82
C ALA A 76 7.08 3.04 -18.12
N ALA A 77 6.88 2.85 -16.81
CA ALA A 77 7.50 1.75 -16.10
C ALA A 77 7.00 0.38 -16.56
N PHE A 78 5.80 0.33 -17.12
CA PHE A 78 5.13 -0.90 -17.58
C PHE A 78 5.39 -1.22 -19.05
N GLU A 79 6.04 -0.32 -19.81
CA GLU A 79 6.33 -0.57 -21.22
C GLU A 79 7.20 -1.82 -21.41
N GLY A 80 6.63 -2.84 -22.05
CA GLY A 80 7.29 -4.12 -22.28
C GLY A 80 7.51 -4.97 -21.03
N LYS A 81 6.87 -4.66 -19.89
CA LYS A 81 7.02 -5.40 -18.64
C LYS A 81 5.69 -5.74 -17.99
N GLU A 82 5.60 -6.98 -17.50
CA GLU A 82 4.47 -7.42 -16.67
C GLU A 82 4.41 -6.61 -15.37
N SER A 83 3.19 -6.27 -14.95
CA SER A 83 2.95 -5.38 -13.81
C SER A 83 3.57 -5.91 -12.50
N GLY A 84 3.50 -7.22 -12.26
CA GLY A 84 4.14 -7.86 -11.11
C GLY A 84 5.67 -7.84 -11.13
N VAL A 85 6.32 -7.65 -12.29
CA VAL A 85 7.76 -7.39 -12.38
C VAL A 85 8.07 -5.98 -11.89
N VAL A 86 7.31 -4.99 -12.37
CA VAL A 86 7.47 -3.58 -11.98
C VAL A 86 7.29 -3.38 -10.47
N LEU A 87 6.28 -4.03 -9.89
CA LEU A 87 6.05 -3.94 -8.44
C LEU A 87 7.18 -4.57 -7.61
N ARG A 88 7.77 -5.67 -8.09
CA ARG A 88 8.94 -6.28 -7.45
C ARG A 88 10.16 -5.36 -7.50
N GLU A 89 10.41 -4.73 -8.65
CA GLU A 89 11.50 -3.74 -8.78
C GLU A 89 11.32 -2.58 -7.80
N ALA A 90 10.09 -2.09 -7.61
CA ALA A 90 9.79 -1.05 -6.63
C ALA A 90 10.05 -1.49 -5.17
N ILE A 91 9.65 -2.72 -4.81
CA ILE A 91 9.91 -3.30 -3.50
C ILE A 91 11.41 -3.50 -3.28
N ASP A 92 12.13 -4.00 -4.29
CA ASP A 92 13.57 -4.24 -4.21
C ASP A 92 14.35 -2.93 -4.09
N ALA A 93 13.90 -1.85 -4.73
CA ALA A 93 14.47 -0.52 -4.56
C ALA A 93 14.32 -0.02 -3.11
N LEU A 94 13.15 -0.19 -2.50
CA LEU A 94 12.93 0.15 -1.08
C LEU A 94 13.82 -0.70 -0.17
N ARG A 95 13.96 -2.00 -0.43
CA ARG A 95 14.85 -2.90 0.33
C ARG A 95 16.32 -2.49 0.28
N GLN A 96 16.76 -1.94 -0.85
CA GLN A 96 18.14 -1.51 -1.07
C GLN A 96 18.42 -0.10 -0.53
N CYS A 97 17.38 0.67 -0.21
CA CYS A 97 17.50 2.01 0.32
C CYS A 97 17.83 2.00 1.82
N ASP A 98 19.01 2.49 2.20
CA ASP A 98 19.44 2.58 3.60
C ASP A 98 18.61 3.57 4.45
N LYS A 99 17.78 4.40 3.79
CA LYS A 99 16.84 5.32 4.44
C LYS A 99 15.43 4.72 4.61
N CYS A 100 15.20 3.52 4.10
CA CYS A 100 13.93 2.82 4.24
C CYS A 100 13.97 1.85 5.43
N GLU A 101 13.09 2.06 6.40
CA GLU A 101 12.80 1.13 7.49
C GLU A 101 11.75 0.12 7.02
N LEU A 102 12.20 -0.96 6.39
CA LEU A 102 11.29 -1.97 5.85
C LEU A 102 11.10 -3.13 6.84
N ASP A 103 10.19 -2.95 7.80
CA ASP A 103 9.78 -3.99 8.76
C ASP A 103 8.74 -4.97 8.15
N ASP A 104 9.06 -5.56 7.00
CA ASP A 104 8.22 -6.48 6.19
C ASP A 104 6.94 -5.89 5.58
N LYS A 105 6.67 -4.61 5.82
CA LYS A 105 5.47 -3.92 5.33
C LYS A 105 5.85 -2.75 4.45
N VAL A 106 5.11 -2.60 3.36
CA VAL A 106 5.20 -1.43 2.47
C VAL A 106 3.82 -0.79 2.36
N GLY A 107 3.78 0.53 2.44
CA GLY A 107 2.58 1.28 2.11
C GLY A 107 2.31 1.22 0.61
N LEU A 108 1.04 1.15 0.25
CA LEU A 108 0.58 1.34 -1.12
C LEU A 108 -0.46 2.45 -1.10
N ASP A 109 -0.20 3.53 -1.82
CA ASP A 109 -1.24 4.52 -2.12
C ASP A 109 -2.01 4.07 -3.38
N GLN A 110 -3.24 4.56 -3.55
CA GLN A 110 -4.07 4.31 -4.75
C GLN A 110 -4.50 2.84 -4.94
N GLY A 111 -4.93 2.17 -3.87
CA GLY A 111 -5.41 0.78 -3.89
C GLY A 111 -6.42 0.44 -5.00
N THR A 112 -7.33 1.37 -5.32
CA THR A 112 -8.31 1.21 -6.40
C THR A 112 -7.65 1.06 -7.78
N ALA A 113 -6.64 1.88 -8.07
CA ALA A 113 -5.91 1.81 -9.34
C ALA A 113 -5.12 0.49 -9.43
N LEU A 114 -4.47 0.07 -8.35
CA LEU A 114 -3.78 -1.22 -8.27
C LEU A 114 -4.75 -2.40 -8.51
N ARG A 115 -5.97 -2.31 -7.98
CA ARG A 115 -7.03 -3.32 -8.22
C ARG A 115 -7.45 -3.36 -9.69
N GLN A 116 -7.63 -2.21 -10.32
CA GLN A 116 -8.00 -2.11 -11.75
C GLN A 116 -6.87 -2.60 -12.68
N LEU A 117 -5.61 -2.39 -12.31
CA LEU A 117 -4.43 -2.86 -13.05
C LEU A 117 -4.12 -4.36 -12.84
N GLY A 118 -4.93 -5.07 -12.03
CA GLY A 118 -4.69 -6.47 -11.70
C GLY A 118 -3.47 -6.71 -10.80
N LEU A 119 -2.88 -5.65 -10.25
CA LEU A 119 -1.73 -5.70 -9.33
C LEU A 119 -2.13 -6.09 -7.92
N MET A 120 -3.39 -5.86 -7.54
CA MET A 120 -3.96 -6.29 -6.26
C MET A 120 -4.98 -7.42 -6.49
N PRO A 121 -4.81 -8.61 -5.88
CA PRO A 121 -5.81 -9.66 -5.95
C PRO A 121 -7.09 -9.27 -5.21
N GLU A 122 -8.20 -9.94 -5.51
CA GLU A 122 -9.47 -9.69 -4.81
C GLU A 122 -9.46 -10.21 -3.37
N TYR A 123 -8.72 -11.28 -3.15
CA TYR A 123 -8.60 -11.95 -1.86
C TYR A 123 -7.13 -12.11 -1.50
N LEU A 124 -6.83 -11.93 -0.22
CA LEU A 124 -5.52 -12.18 0.35
C LEU A 124 -5.64 -13.21 1.49
N PRO A 125 -4.61 -14.03 1.72
CA PRO A 125 -4.58 -14.93 2.86
C PRO A 125 -4.76 -14.15 4.16
N PHE A 126 -5.60 -14.65 5.06
CA PHE A 126 -5.73 -14.13 6.41
C PHE A 126 -4.69 -14.81 7.30
N PRO A 127 -3.68 -14.08 7.82
CA PRO A 127 -2.51 -14.71 8.43
C PRO A 127 -2.72 -15.08 9.90
N TYR A 128 -3.85 -14.72 10.50
CA TYR A 128 -4.12 -14.93 11.92
C TYR A 128 -5.08 -16.09 12.14
N PRO A 129 -5.03 -16.75 13.31
CA PRO A 129 -6.06 -17.71 13.70
C PRO A 129 -7.45 -17.05 13.70
N VAL A 130 -8.45 -17.74 13.16
CA VAL A 130 -9.84 -17.27 13.18
C VAL A 130 -10.54 -17.89 14.41
N PRO A 131 -10.98 -17.08 15.39
CA PRO A 131 -11.70 -17.58 16.55
C PRO A 131 -12.99 -18.31 16.12
N ASN A 132 -13.28 -19.45 16.73
CA ASN A 132 -14.47 -20.27 16.41
C ASN A 132 -14.58 -20.67 14.92
N ALA A 133 -13.43 -20.77 14.25
CA ALA A 133 -13.32 -21.32 12.90
C ALA A 133 -14.06 -22.66 12.79
N ALA A 134 -15.01 -22.76 11.84
CA ALA A 134 -15.69 -24.01 11.52
C ALA A 134 -14.75 -25.05 10.87
N GLY A 135 -13.63 -24.58 10.31
CA GLY A 135 -12.61 -25.41 9.69
C GLY A 135 -11.71 -26.09 10.75
N GLY A 136 -11.27 -27.31 10.44
CA GLY A 136 -10.35 -28.05 11.30
C GLY A 136 -8.93 -27.46 11.34
N PRO A 137 -8.02 -28.07 12.12
CA PRO A 137 -6.60 -27.69 12.14
C PRO A 137 -6.00 -27.69 10.72
N GLY A 138 -5.40 -26.57 10.31
CA GLY A 138 -4.78 -26.42 8.99
C GLY A 138 -5.68 -25.81 7.91
N THR A 139 -6.93 -25.49 8.22
CA THR A 139 -7.79 -24.69 7.33
C THR A 139 -7.18 -23.32 7.08
N LYS A 140 -7.10 -22.92 5.80
CA LYS A 140 -6.66 -21.58 5.39
C LYS A 140 -7.86 -20.66 5.25
N TYR A 141 -7.66 -19.39 5.59
CA TYR A 141 -8.66 -18.35 5.48
C TYR A 141 -8.17 -17.26 4.53
N GLU A 142 -9.11 -16.59 3.89
CA GLU A 142 -8.88 -15.44 3.02
C GLU A 142 -9.84 -14.32 3.38
N TYR A 143 -9.41 -13.08 3.20
CA TYR A 143 -10.26 -11.91 3.34
C TYR A 143 -10.36 -11.18 2.01
N ARG A 144 -11.51 -10.58 1.74
CA ARG A 144 -11.67 -9.70 0.58
C ARG A 144 -10.89 -8.41 0.82
N VAL A 145 -10.03 -8.03 -0.10
CA VAL A 145 -9.27 -6.78 0.00
C VAL A 145 -10.26 -5.60 0.00
N PRO A 146 -10.17 -4.66 0.96
CA PRO A 146 -11.09 -3.52 1.08
C PRO A 146 -10.73 -2.42 0.07
N MET A 147 -10.69 -2.77 -1.21
CA MET A 147 -10.40 -1.87 -2.32
C MET A 147 -11.48 -2.01 -3.37
N ALA A 148 -12.00 -0.87 -3.83
CA ALA A 148 -12.91 -0.82 -4.97
C ALA A 148 -12.11 -1.01 -6.27
N GLY A 149 -12.74 -1.55 -7.32
CA GLY A 149 -12.17 -1.64 -8.65
C GLY A 149 -12.87 -0.65 -9.59
N ILE A 150 -13.45 -1.17 -10.66
CA ILE A 150 -14.24 -0.39 -11.62
C ILE A 150 -15.43 0.31 -10.96
N GLU A 151 -15.93 -0.23 -9.84
CA GLU A 151 -17.03 0.34 -9.08
C GLU A 151 -16.73 1.77 -8.62
N ALA A 152 -15.47 2.06 -8.26
CA ALA A 152 -15.06 3.42 -7.91
C ALA A 152 -15.20 4.38 -9.10
N ALA A 153 -14.82 3.94 -10.31
CA ALA A 153 -14.96 4.75 -11.51
C ALA A 153 -16.44 5.00 -11.85
N THR A 154 -17.29 3.98 -11.70
CA THR A 154 -18.75 4.11 -11.85
C THR A 154 -19.32 5.11 -10.83
N LYS A 155 -18.94 5.00 -9.55
CA LYS A 155 -19.38 5.90 -8.47
C LYS A 155 -18.92 7.34 -8.67
N MET A 156 -17.74 7.57 -9.25
CA MET A 156 -17.24 8.90 -9.60
C MET A 156 -18.03 9.52 -10.76
N ARG A 157 -18.42 8.72 -11.76
CA ARG A 157 -19.24 9.19 -12.89
C ARG A 157 -20.69 9.43 -12.49
N ASP A 158 -21.23 8.59 -11.62
CA ASP A 158 -22.56 8.70 -11.06
C ASP A 158 -22.53 8.38 -9.57
N ARG A 159 -22.80 9.41 -8.75
CA ARG A 159 -22.85 9.28 -7.29
C ARG A 159 -23.85 8.22 -6.81
N ASN A 160 -24.84 7.85 -7.61
CA ASN A 160 -25.85 6.84 -7.32
C ASN A 160 -25.56 5.49 -8.00
N GLY A 161 -24.51 5.38 -8.82
CA GLY A 161 -24.25 4.21 -9.67
C GLY A 161 -23.80 2.96 -8.92
N VAL A 162 -23.31 3.09 -7.68
CA VAL A 162 -22.94 1.97 -6.80
C VAL A 162 -23.40 2.31 -5.37
N PRO A 163 -23.97 1.36 -4.58
CA PRO A 163 -24.27 1.60 -3.17
C PRO A 163 -23.03 1.99 -2.35
N SER A 164 -23.21 2.87 -1.37
CA SER A 164 -22.12 3.26 -0.45
C SER A 164 -21.95 2.20 0.65
N ASN A 165 -20.77 2.14 1.26
CA ASN A 165 -20.48 1.34 2.47
C ASN A 165 -20.53 -0.19 2.30
N GLU A 166 -20.63 -0.72 1.08
CA GLU A 166 -20.62 -2.18 0.86
C GLU A 166 -19.33 -2.88 1.33
N MET A 167 -18.21 -2.15 1.39
CA MET A 167 -16.95 -2.70 1.90
C MET A 167 -17.02 -3.06 3.39
N PHE A 168 -17.89 -2.44 4.18
CA PHE A 168 -18.09 -2.81 5.60
C PHE A 168 -18.74 -4.19 5.75
N ASN A 169 -19.37 -4.70 4.69
CA ASN A 169 -19.96 -6.03 4.67
C ASN A 169 -18.93 -7.13 4.33
N PHE A 170 -17.68 -6.78 3.98
CA PHE A 170 -16.67 -7.77 3.62
C PHE A 170 -16.29 -8.64 4.83
N LYS A 171 -16.15 -9.94 4.58
CA LYS A 171 -15.87 -10.95 5.61
C LYS A 171 -14.61 -11.77 5.28
N VAL A 172 -14.10 -12.41 6.31
CA VAL A 172 -13.11 -13.49 6.18
C VAL A 172 -13.86 -14.79 5.87
N GLY A 173 -13.35 -15.56 4.92
CA GLY A 173 -13.94 -16.82 4.49
C GLY A 173 -12.90 -17.93 4.42
N GLU A 174 -13.36 -19.17 4.53
CA GLU A 174 -12.53 -20.36 4.36
C GLU A 174 -12.14 -20.58 2.89
N VAL A 175 -10.89 -21.00 2.66
CA VAL A 175 -10.40 -21.38 1.33
C VAL A 175 -10.84 -22.80 1.01
N GLN A 176 -11.84 -22.97 0.15
CA GLN A 176 -12.23 -24.29 -0.34
C GLN A 176 -11.41 -24.67 -1.57
N ASN A 177 -10.61 -25.73 -1.44
CA ASN A 177 -9.87 -26.32 -2.56
C ASN A 177 -10.83 -27.11 -3.47
N GLY A 178 -11.32 -26.46 -4.53
CA GLY A 178 -12.08 -27.11 -5.58
C GLY A 178 -13.13 -26.20 -6.19
N SER A 179 -13.05 -26.02 -7.50
CA SER A 179 -14.07 -25.51 -8.44
C SER A 179 -15.27 -24.78 -7.83
N LYS A 180 -15.38 -23.48 -8.13
CA LYS A 180 -16.61 -22.67 -8.16
C LYS A 180 -17.74 -23.16 -7.24
N THR A 181 -18.05 -22.33 -6.23
CA THR A 181 -19.37 -22.00 -5.66
C THR A 181 -19.50 -22.28 -4.14
N ARG A 182 -19.86 -21.21 -3.42
CA ARG A 182 -20.23 -21.05 -2.00
C ARG A 182 -19.08 -21.03 -0.97
N LYS A 183 -18.61 -19.81 -0.69
CA LYS A 183 -17.85 -19.47 0.51
C LYS A 183 -18.74 -19.68 1.73
N THR A 184 -18.28 -20.49 2.68
CA THR A 184 -18.84 -20.47 4.04
C THR A 184 -18.27 -19.24 4.71
N GLU A 185 -19.11 -18.23 4.89
CA GLU A 185 -18.76 -16.96 5.53
C GLU A 185 -18.60 -17.18 7.02
N VAL A 186 -17.45 -16.76 7.58
CA VAL A 186 -17.25 -16.75 9.03
C VAL A 186 -17.35 -15.31 9.51
N LEU A 187 -18.32 -15.05 10.36
CA LEU A 187 -18.41 -13.77 11.07
C LEU A 187 -17.33 -13.76 12.15
N ILE A 188 -16.26 -12.99 11.92
CA ILE A 188 -15.37 -12.60 13.02
C ILE A 188 -16.11 -11.52 13.80
N GLU A 189 -16.86 -11.93 14.81
CA GLU A 189 -17.38 -11.00 15.80
C GLU A 189 -16.19 -10.51 16.65
N ASN A 190 -15.97 -9.18 16.63
CA ASN A 190 -15.05 -8.42 17.49
C ASN A 190 -13.55 -8.52 17.14
N VAL A 191 -13.10 -7.61 16.26
CA VAL A 191 -11.67 -7.31 16.01
C VAL A 191 -11.00 -6.61 17.21
N GLU A 192 -11.76 -6.21 18.24
CA GLU A 192 -11.24 -5.50 19.42
C GLU A 192 -10.42 -6.38 20.39
N ASN A 193 -10.40 -7.71 20.21
CA ASN A 193 -9.71 -8.64 21.14
C ASN A 193 -8.53 -9.40 20.51
N ILE A 194 -7.91 -8.91 19.44
CA ILE A 194 -6.59 -9.43 19.03
C ILE A 194 -5.57 -8.90 20.03
N THR A 195 -5.42 -9.62 21.15
CA THR A 195 -4.36 -9.36 22.13
C THR A 195 -3.02 -9.53 21.44
N THR A 196 -2.27 -8.43 21.36
CA THR A 196 -0.84 -8.40 21.04
C THR A 196 -0.06 -9.03 22.19
N ASP A 197 -0.20 -10.34 22.40
CA ASP A 197 0.64 -11.07 23.34
C ASP A 197 1.05 -12.38 22.70
N SER A 198 2.29 -12.39 22.22
CA SER A 198 3.23 -13.53 22.13
C SER A 198 4.12 -13.40 20.88
N VAL A 199 5.01 -12.40 20.89
CA VAL A 199 6.30 -12.51 20.21
C VAL A 199 7.29 -12.87 21.32
N VAL A 200 7.70 -14.13 21.35
CA VAL A 200 8.92 -14.58 22.04
C VAL A 200 9.94 -14.87 20.95
#